data_AF-A0A3D5DLY9-F1
#
_entry.id   AF-A0A3D5DLY9-F1
#
_cell.length_a   1.000
_cell.length_b   1.000
_cell.length_c   1.000
_cell.angle_alpha   90.00
_cell.angle_beta   90.00
_cell.angle_gamma   90.00
#
_symmetry.space_group_name_H-M   'P 1'
#
loop_
_entity.id
_entity.type
_entity.pdbx_description
1 polymer ?
#
loop_
_entity_poly.entity_id
_entity_poly.type
_entity_poly.pdbx_seq_one_letter_code
_entity_poly.pdbx_strand_id
1 'polypeptide(L)'
;MDTFREAAHRRWSRQAWTLAGAVRAGRARAKADPGRAVAPVDGEALRALVATVAADARLVRVPVNQPPWTPTGLAVTTGEDVSWLAWGSLYLVRPLPVALRPRLILRGRVDVGVPVEGARDTVTFRADRTGELRLGSVYPGELQADGTITTDRIPYRAMSGTLSAVVARWAPGSDPRRALESIAGRDRSGLCAAEAARLTDPPAPPAV
;
A
#
# COMPACT_ATOMS: atom_id res chain seq x y z
N MET A 1 -5.32 29.60 45.41
CA MET A 1 -5.30 28.19 44.96
C MET A 1 -5.27 28.23 43.44
N ASP A 2 -4.08 28.35 42.84
CA ASP A 2 -3.91 28.45 41.39
C ASP A 2 -2.80 27.49 40.95
N THR A 3 -3.20 26.26 40.68
CA THR A 3 -2.37 25.18 40.15
C THR A 3 -2.54 25.09 38.63
N PHE A 4 -1.42 24.89 37.95
CA PHE A 4 -1.32 24.38 36.58
C PHE A 4 -1.84 25.26 35.42
N ARG A 5 -1.03 26.26 35.05
CA ARG A 5 -0.86 26.70 33.65
C ARG A 5 0.59 26.47 33.21
N GLU A 6 1.00 25.21 33.15
CA GLU A 6 2.28 24.86 32.52
C GLU A 6 2.09 24.73 31.00
N ALA A 7 2.77 25.60 30.27
CA ALA A 7 2.47 25.98 28.91
C ALA A 7 2.78 24.90 27.87
N ALA A 8 1.81 24.66 26.97
CA ALA A 8 1.90 23.84 25.75
C ALA A 8 3.15 24.11 24.86
N HIS A 9 3.82 25.24 25.08
CA HIS A 9 5.03 25.68 24.38
C HIS A 9 6.24 24.75 24.55
N ARG A 10 6.40 24.06 25.70
CA ARG A 10 7.58 23.20 25.96
C ARG A 10 7.53 21.82 25.29
N ARG A 11 6.33 21.35 24.92
CA ARG A 11 6.15 20.05 24.23
C ARG A 11 6.42 20.17 22.73
N TRP A 12 6.07 21.33 22.15
CA TRP A 12 6.27 21.64 20.74
C TRP A 12 7.76 21.79 20.38
N SER A 13 8.55 22.42 21.27
CA SER A 13 9.97 22.62 21.04
C SER A 13 10.74 21.30 20.98
N ARG A 14 10.45 20.31 21.85
CA ARG A 14 11.14 19.01 21.81
C ARG A 14 10.81 18.20 20.55
N GLN A 15 9.57 18.22 20.08
CA GLN A 15 9.17 17.55 18.83
C GLN A 15 9.80 18.22 17.60
N ALA A 16 9.96 19.54 17.61
CA ALA A 16 10.62 20.29 16.54
C ALA A 16 12.11 19.94 16.41
N TRP A 17 12.82 19.69 17.52
CA TRP A 17 14.23 19.26 17.48
C TRP A 17 14.41 17.83 16.96
N THR A 18 13.50 16.91 17.29
CA THR A 18 13.53 15.54 16.75
C THR A 18 13.26 15.52 15.24
N LEU A 19 12.33 16.37 14.76
CA LEU A 19 12.08 16.59 13.33
C LEU A 19 13.29 17.24 12.63
N ALA A 20 13.93 18.25 13.25
CA ALA A 20 15.11 18.91 12.68
C ALA A 20 16.32 17.96 12.56
N GLY A 21 16.52 17.07 13.54
CA GLY A 21 17.54 16.01 13.48
C GLY A 21 17.27 14.99 12.37
N ALA A 22 16.02 14.55 12.22
CA ALA A 22 15.59 13.66 11.15
C ALA A 22 15.70 14.33 9.76
N VAL A 23 15.46 15.64 9.65
CA VAL A 23 15.66 16.43 8.42
C VAL A 23 17.13 16.56 8.05
N ARG A 24 18.04 16.71 9.03
CA ARG A 24 19.49 16.79 8.77
C ARG A 24 20.07 15.44 8.33
N ALA A 25 19.60 14.34 8.92
CA ALA A 25 19.89 12.98 8.45
C ALA A 25 19.21 12.67 7.10
N GLY A 26 18.03 13.23 6.85
CA GLY A 26 17.29 13.11 5.59
C GLY A 26 17.94 13.88 4.43
N ARG A 27 18.55 15.04 4.68
CA ARG A 27 19.30 15.82 3.66
C ARG A 27 20.55 15.09 3.15
N ALA A 28 21.18 14.24 3.97
CA ALA A 28 22.26 13.36 3.49
C ALA A 28 21.74 12.22 2.59
N ARG A 29 20.48 11.77 2.79
CA ARG A 29 19.80 10.78 1.95
C ARG A 29 19.12 11.37 0.70
N ALA A 30 18.85 12.68 0.67
CA ALA A 30 18.26 13.37 -0.47
C ALA A 30 19.16 13.40 -1.73
N LYS A 31 20.40 12.89 -1.65
CA LYS A 31 21.24 12.62 -2.83
C LYS A 31 20.86 11.33 -3.56
N ALA A 32 19.96 10.52 -3.00
CA ALA A 32 19.30 9.43 -3.71
C ALA A 32 17.95 9.94 -4.23
N ASP A 33 17.94 10.42 -5.47
CA ASP A 33 16.73 10.67 -6.23
C ASP A 33 15.80 9.43 -6.17
N PRO A 34 14.63 9.50 -5.50
CA PRO A 34 13.68 8.38 -5.43
C PRO A 34 13.05 8.06 -6.80
N GLY A 35 13.26 8.93 -7.80
CA GLY A 35 12.88 8.74 -9.19
C GLY A 35 13.83 7.82 -9.98
N ARG A 36 14.79 7.14 -9.33
CA ARG A 36 15.67 6.15 -9.98
C ARG A 36 14.88 4.93 -10.48
N ALA A 37 14.28 5.13 -11.65
CA ALA A 37 13.82 4.18 -12.66
C ALA A 37 13.18 2.88 -12.12
N VAL A 38 12.00 2.99 -11.50
CA VAL A 38 11.01 1.91 -11.70
C VAL A 38 10.56 2.06 -13.14
N ALA A 39 10.75 1.03 -13.97
CA ALA A 39 10.23 1.06 -15.34
C ALA A 39 8.74 1.45 -15.30
N PRO A 40 8.28 2.37 -16.16
CA PRO A 40 6.88 2.75 -16.18
C PRO A 40 6.03 1.49 -16.33
N VAL A 41 5.15 1.26 -15.36
CA VAL A 41 4.26 0.09 -15.38
C VAL A 41 3.12 0.40 -16.34
N ASP A 42 3.05 -0.36 -17.43
CA ASP A 42 1.86 -0.43 -18.27
C ASP A 42 0.80 -1.25 -17.54
N GLY A 43 -0.09 -0.55 -16.83
CA GLY A 43 -1.10 -1.18 -15.99
C GLY A 43 -2.10 -2.03 -16.78
N GLU A 44 -2.43 -1.64 -18.01
CA GLU A 44 -3.39 -2.39 -18.83
C GLU A 44 -2.74 -3.65 -19.39
N ALA A 45 -1.49 -3.58 -19.85
CA ALA A 45 -0.74 -4.76 -20.25
C ALA A 45 -0.52 -5.73 -19.07
N LEU A 46 -0.21 -5.22 -17.88
CA LEU A 46 -0.08 -6.04 -16.68
C LEU A 46 -1.40 -6.71 -16.31
N ARG A 47 -2.51 -5.95 -16.31
CA ARG A 47 -3.85 -6.51 -16.03
C ARG A 47 -4.21 -7.60 -17.03
N ALA A 48 -4.01 -7.33 -18.33
CA ALA A 48 -4.29 -8.29 -19.39
C ALA A 48 -3.46 -9.57 -19.23
N LEU A 49 -2.18 -9.46 -18.87
CA LEU A 49 -1.31 -10.60 -18.61
C LEU A 49 -1.78 -11.41 -17.39
N VAL A 50 -2.09 -10.76 -16.27
CA VAL A 50 -2.59 -11.44 -15.06
C VAL A 50 -3.94 -12.13 -15.31
N ALA A 51 -4.81 -11.52 -16.12
CA ALA A 51 -6.10 -12.10 -16.51
C ALA A 51 -5.96 -13.42 -17.30
N THR A 52 -4.78 -13.75 -17.83
CA THR A 52 -4.54 -15.04 -18.51
C THR A 52 -4.40 -16.22 -17.54
N VAL A 53 -4.15 -15.96 -16.25
CA VAL A 53 -3.89 -16.99 -15.23
C VAL A 53 -4.75 -16.85 -13.98
N ALA A 54 -5.35 -15.68 -13.75
CA ALA A 54 -6.30 -15.43 -12.66
C ALA A 54 -7.75 -15.72 -13.11
N ALA A 55 -8.63 -15.99 -12.15
CA ALA A 55 -10.06 -16.13 -12.41
C ALA A 55 -10.72 -14.79 -12.73
N ASP A 56 -10.23 -13.70 -12.13
CA ASP A 56 -10.59 -12.32 -12.47
C ASP A 56 -9.40 -11.40 -12.16
N ALA A 57 -9.21 -10.34 -12.94
CA ALA A 57 -8.18 -9.33 -12.72
C ALA A 57 -8.67 -7.93 -13.12
N ARG A 58 -8.47 -6.94 -12.23
CA ARG A 58 -8.92 -5.55 -12.40
C ARG A 58 -7.78 -4.58 -12.21
N LEU A 59 -7.72 -3.55 -13.05
CA LEU A 59 -6.84 -2.40 -12.88
C LEU A 59 -7.58 -1.33 -12.07
N VAL A 60 -6.98 -0.88 -10.97
CA VAL A 60 -7.59 0.06 -10.04
C VAL A 60 -6.64 1.23 -9.80
N ARG A 61 -7.17 2.44 -9.95
CA ARG A 61 -6.49 3.66 -9.48
C ARG A 61 -6.93 3.93 -8.05
N VAL A 62 -5.98 4.01 -7.13
CA VAL A 62 -6.25 4.32 -5.73
C VAL A 62 -5.98 5.81 -5.53
N PRO A 63 -7.03 6.65 -5.39
CA PRO A 63 -6.86 8.05 -5.08
C PRO A 63 -6.26 8.19 -3.69
N VAL A 64 -5.32 9.13 -3.59
CA VAL A 64 -4.56 9.36 -2.37
C VAL A 64 -5.00 10.62 -1.63
N ASN A 65 -5.87 11.40 -2.24
CA ASN A 65 -6.32 12.72 -1.81
C ASN A 65 -7.83 12.71 -1.47
N GLN A 66 -8.37 11.57 -1.08
CA GLN A 66 -9.74 11.41 -0.63
C GLN A 66 -9.82 10.29 0.43
N PRO A 67 -10.90 10.24 1.23
CA PRO A 67 -11.12 9.15 2.18
C PRO A 67 -11.00 7.78 1.51
N PRO A 68 -10.45 6.78 2.20
CA PRO A 68 -10.11 5.50 1.60
C PRO A 68 -11.32 4.59 1.40
N TRP A 69 -11.01 3.38 0.94
CA TRP A 69 -11.92 2.31 0.52
C TRP A 69 -12.50 2.54 -0.86
N THR A 70 -11.58 2.72 -1.82
CA THR A 70 -11.89 2.71 -3.24
C THR A 70 -12.41 1.33 -3.64
N PRO A 71 -13.62 1.25 -4.19
CA PRO A 71 -14.16 0.01 -4.73
C PRO A 71 -13.28 -0.47 -5.89
N THR A 72 -12.98 -1.76 -5.92
CA THR A 72 -12.17 -2.36 -6.99
C THR A 72 -13.05 -3.04 -8.05
N GLY A 73 -14.31 -3.30 -7.73
CA GLY A 73 -15.21 -4.14 -8.53
C GLY A 73 -14.86 -5.63 -8.52
N LEU A 74 -13.83 -6.04 -7.77
CA LEU A 74 -13.45 -7.45 -7.64
C LEU A 74 -14.27 -8.11 -6.53
N ALA A 75 -15.21 -8.97 -6.93
CA ALA A 75 -15.96 -9.81 -6.00
C ALA A 75 -15.11 -11.01 -5.55
N VAL A 76 -15.13 -11.28 -4.25
CA VAL A 76 -14.32 -12.31 -3.60
C VAL A 76 -15.22 -13.13 -2.69
N THR A 77 -14.98 -14.44 -2.65
CA THR A 77 -15.65 -15.40 -1.77
C THR A 77 -14.69 -15.84 -0.68
N THR A 78 -15.21 -16.12 0.53
CA THR A 78 -14.43 -16.69 1.62
C THR A 78 -13.61 -17.90 1.15
N GLY A 79 -12.33 -17.91 1.50
CA GLY A 79 -11.40 -18.97 1.15
C GLY A 79 -10.76 -18.85 -0.23
N GLU A 80 -11.15 -17.88 -1.05
CA GLU A 80 -10.43 -17.57 -2.30
C GLU A 80 -9.14 -16.80 -1.99
N ASP A 81 -8.08 -17.10 -2.74
CA ASP A 81 -6.87 -16.31 -2.68
C ASP A 81 -7.00 -15.06 -3.55
N VAL A 82 -6.48 -13.95 -3.05
CA VAL A 82 -6.52 -12.64 -3.69
C VAL A 82 -5.13 -12.03 -3.66
N SER A 83 -4.72 -11.46 -4.78
CA SER A 83 -3.47 -10.71 -4.88
C SER A 83 -3.70 -9.27 -5.29
N TRP A 84 -2.78 -8.38 -4.89
CA TRP A 84 -2.62 -7.09 -5.55
C TRP A 84 -1.16 -6.84 -5.90
N LEU A 85 -0.96 -6.19 -7.04
CA LEU A 85 0.33 -5.78 -7.59
C LEU A 85 0.29 -4.27 -7.76
N ALA A 86 0.88 -3.52 -6.82
CA ALA A 86 0.75 -2.06 -6.75
C ALA A 86 2.02 -1.33 -7.16
N TRP A 87 1.85 -0.13 -7.70
CA TRP A 87 2.94 0.77 -8.07
C TRP A 87 2.54 2.23 -7.92
N GLY A 88 3.54 3.09 -8.06
CA GLY A 88 3.38 4.53 -8.03
C GLY A 88 4.01 5.17 -6.80
N SER A 89 3.65 6.42 -6.53
CA SER A 89 4.28 7.23 -5.49
C SER A 89 3.32 8.29 -4.97
N LEU A 90 3.44 8.55 -3.67
CA LEU A 90 2.71 9.58 -2.95
C LEU A 90 3.66 10.66 -2.43
N TYR A 91 3.29 11.92 -2.59
CA TYR A 91 3.96 13.09 -2.05
C TYR A 91 3.09 13.75 -0.97
N LEU A 92 3.64 13.81 0.25
CA LEU A 92 2.95 14.31 1.46
C LEU A 92 2.83 15.83 1.52
N VAL A 93 3.94 16.55 1.29
CA VAL A 93 3.97 18.03 1.38
C VAL A 93 5.09 18.57 0.49
N ARG A 94 4.77 19.44 -0.47
CA ARG A 94 5.83 20.22 -1.17
C ARG A 94 6.39 21.26 -0.18
N PRO A 95 7.72 21.48 -0.10
CA PRO A 95 8.74 21.04 -1.06
C PRO A 95 9.53 19.79 -0.62
N LEU A 96 9.08 19.02 0.37
CA LEU A 96 9.82 17.82 0.80
C LEU A 96 9.60 16.69 -0.22
N PRO A 97 10.65 16.22 -0.92
CA PRO A 97 10.55 15.16 -1.92
C PRO A 97 10.48 13.78 -1.26
N VAL A 98 9.60 13.60 -0.27
CA VAL A 98 9.38 12.31 0.39
C VAL A 98 8.31 11.57 -0.40
N ALA A 99 8.75 10.78 -1.38
CA ALA A 99 7.90 9.84 -2.09
C ALA A 99 7.65 8.61 -1.20
N LEU A 100 6.41 8.39 -0.75
CA LEU A 100 6.01 7.15 -0.10
C LEU A 100 5.61 6.11 -1.15
N ARG A 101 6.10 4.88 -0.96
CA ARG A 101 5.79 3.72 -1.81
C ARG A 101 4.52 3.00 -1.33
N PRO A 102 3.81 2.29 -2.22
CA PRO A 102 2.60 1.53 -1.90
C PRO A 102 2.71 0.69 -0.63
N ARG A 103 3.82 -0.02 -0.41
CA ARG A 103 4.06 -0.83 0.82
C ARG A 103 3.82 -0.10 2.15
N LEU A 104 3.95 1.23 2.18
CA LEU A 104 3.82 2.02 3.41
C LEU A 104 2.40 2.51 3.66
N ILE A 105 1.57 2.58 2.62
CA ILE A 105 0.29 3.31 2.66
C ILE A 105 -0.87 2.50 2.12
N LEU A 106 -0.64 1.48 1.28
CA LEU A 106 -1.71 0.70 0.69
C LEU A 106 -2.21 -0.34 1.70
N ARG A 107 -3.53 -0.34 1.89
CA ARG A 107 -4.27 -1.34 2.65
C ARG A 107 -5.39 -1.88 1.78
N GLY A 108 -5.68 -3.16 1.92
CA GLY A 108 -6.84 -3.78 1.29
C GLY A 108 -7.78 -4.33 2.33
N ARG A 109 -9.08 -4.39 2.05
CA ARG A 109 -10.03 -5.11 2.89
C ARG A 109 -11.13 -5.70 2.02
N VAL A 110 -11.71 -6.81 2.46
CA VAL A 110 -12.93 -7.34 1.83
C VAL A 110 -14.12 -6.75 2.57
N ASP A 111 -14.93 -5.97 1.86
CA ASP A 111 -16.09 -5.25 2.38
C ASP A 111 -15.76 -4.40 3.63
N VAL A 112 -16.35 -4.70 4.79
CA VAL A 112 -16.07 -4.03 6.09
C VAL A 112 -15.16 -4.88 6.98
N GLY A 113 -14.35 -5.77 6.40
CA GLY A 113 -13.45 -6.67 7.11
C GLY A 113 -12.22 -5.99 7.68
N VAL A 114 -11.45 -6.76 8.46
CA VAL A 114 -10.15 -6.31 8.99
C VAL A 114 -9.22 -6.02 7.82
N PRO A 115 -8.61 -4.82 7.77
CA PRO A 115 -7.71 -4.51 6.67
C PRO A 115 -6.43 -5.34 6.69
N VAL A 116 -6.08 -5.84 5.52
CA VAL A 116 -4.83 -6.51 5.22
C VAL A 116 -3.76 -5.46 4.93
N GLU A 117 -2.62 -5.60 5.60
CA GLU A 117 -1.46 -4.76 5.35
C GLU A 117 -0.60 -5.35 4.23
N GLY A 118 -0.35 -4.56 3.18
CA GLY A 118 0.67 -4.91 2.19
C GLY A 118 2.05 -4.67 2.78
N ALA A 119 2.74 -5.71 3.24
CA ALA A 119 4.13 -5.58 3.73
C ALA A 119 5.10 -5.08 2.63
N ARG A 120 4.71 -5.20 1.36
CA ARG A 120 5.42 -4.76 0.16
C ARG A 120 4.45 -4.14 -0.85
N ASP A 121 4.99 -3.76 -2.02
CA ASP A 121 4.18 -3.25 -3.13
C ASP A 121 3.27 -4.34 -3.73
N THR A 122 3.46 -5.59 -3.34
CA THR A 122 2.63 -6.74 -3.71
C THR A 122 2.16 -7.50 -2.46
N VAL A 123 0.99 -8.14 -2.57
CA VAL A 123 0.51 -9.08 -1.55
C VAL A 123 -0.30 -10.19 -2.21
N THR A 124 -0.40 -11.31 -1.49
CA THR A 124 -1.41 -12.35 -1.68
C THR A 124 -1.87 -12.77 -0.30
N PHE A 125 -3.19 -12.81 -0.11
CA PHE A 125 -3.83 -13.26 1.12
C PHE A 125 -5.06 -14.10 0.78
N ARG A 126 -5.45 -14.95 1.72
CA ARG A 126 -6.69 -15.72 1.62
C ARG A 126 -7.82 -14.91 2.22
N ALA A 127 -8.91 -14.74 1.48
CA ALA A 127 -10.06 -14.01 1.96
C ALA A 127 -10.72 -14.75 3.13
N ASP A 128 -10.87 -14.06 4.26
CA ASP A 128 -11.57 -14.55 5.44
C ASP A 128 -13.10 -14.40 5.33
N ARG A 129 -13.56 -13.60 4.37
CA ARG A 129 -14.98 -13.33 4.13
C ARG A 129 -15.32 -13.11 2.66
N THR A 130 -16.60 -13.25 2.35
CA THR A 130 -17.20 -12.90 1.05
C THR A 130 -17.52 -11.41 0.99
N GLY A 131 -17.25 -10.77 -0.14
CA GLY A 131 -17.56 -9.37 -0.38
C GLY A 131 -16.74 -8.77 -1.53
N GLU A 132 -16.77 -7.44 -1.64
CA GLU A 132 -15.95 -6.72 -2.62
C GLU A 132 -14.58 -6.37 -2.02
N LEU A 133 -13.49 -6.61 -2.74
CA LEU A 133 -12.19 -6.05 -2.37
C LEU A 133 -12.23 -4.52 -2.50
N ARG A 134 -11.75 -3.82 -1.47
CA ARG A 134 -11.57 -2.37 -1.48
C ARG A 134 -10.13 -2.02 -1.12
N LEU A 135 -9.58 -1.01 -1.80
CA LEU A 135 -8.23 -0.53 -1.54
C LEU A 135 -8.25 0.88 -0.93
N GLY A 136 -7.37 1.12 0.03
CA GLY A 136 -7.23 2.40 0.70
C GLY A 136 -5.77 2.84 0.75
N SER A 137 -5.52 4.11 0.46
CA SER A 137 -4.29 4.78 0.87
C SER A 137 -4.50 5.27 2.30
N VAL A 138 -3.95 4.56 3.29
CA VAL A 138 -4.13 4.83 4.72
C VAL A 138 -2.78 5.11 5.35
N TYR A 139 -2.66 6.20 6.13
CA TYR A 139 -1.40 6.54 6.76
C TYR A 139 -1.15 5.73 8.04
N PRO A 140 0.12 5.49 8.40
CA PRO A 140 0.47 4.87 9.65
C PRO A 140 -0.19 5.58 10.85
N GLY A 141 -0.98 4.83 11.61
CA GLY A 141 -1.69 5.30 12.80
C GLY A 141 -3.00 6.04 12.54
N GLU A 142 -3.49 6.11 11.30
CA GLU A 142 -4.87 6.53 11.00
C GLU A 142 -5.85 5.38 11.14
N LEU A 143 -5.42 4.18 10.73
CA LEU A 143 -6.22 2.97 10.83
C LEU A 143 -6.24 2.46 12.28
N GLN A 144 -7.44 2.34 12.83
CA GLN A 144 -7.68 1.63 14.07
C GLN A 144 -7.71 0.12 13.85
N ALA A 145 -7.55 -0.67 14.91
CA ALA A 145 -7.58 -2.13 14.83
C ALA A 145 -8.91 -2.69 14.27
N ASP A 146 -10.00 -1.94 14.41
CA ASP A 146 -11.34 -2.27 13.88
C ASP A 146 -11.53 -1.84 12.41
N GLY A 147 -10.49 -1.31 11.76
CA GLY A 147 -10.55 -0.84 10.37
C GLY A 147 -11.21 0.53 10.19
N THR A 148 -11.56 1.22 11.28
CA THR A 148 -12.07 2.60 11.23
C THR A 148 -10.93 3.61 11.09
N ILE A 149 -11.26 4.78 10.55
CA ILE A 149 -10.36 5.92 10.47
C ILE A 149 -10.98 7.04 11.28
N THR A 150 -10.36 7.32 12.41
CA THR A 150 -10.91 8.24 13.42
C THR A 150 -10.29 9.63 13.34
N THR A 151 -9.13 9.76 12.72
CA THR A 151 -8.39 11.03 12.63
C THR A 151 -7.82 11.20 11.23
N ASP A 152 -8.24 12.28 10.55
CA ASP A 152 -7.52 12.79 9.38
C ASP A 152 -6.28 13.55 9.90
N ARG A 153 -5.13 12.87 9.97
CA ARG A 153 -3.91 13.47 10.53
C ARG A 153 -3.25 14.42 9.54
N ILE A 154 -3.47 14.21 8.25
CA ILE A 154 -2.91 15.01 7.16
C ILE A 154 -4.02 15.31 6.17
N PRO A 155 -4.46 16.59 6.05
CA PRO A 155 -5.59 16.93 5.21
C PRO A 155 -5.44 16.35 3.81
N TYR A 156 -6.41 15.54 3.38
CA TYR A 156 -6.33 14.82 2.10
C TYR A 156 -5.97 15.70 0.89
N ARG A 157 -6.45 16.95 0.90
CA ARG A 157 -6.17 17.98 -0.11
C ARG A 157 -4.69 18.39 -0.26
N ALA A 158 -3.87 18.16 0.76
CA ALA A 158 -2.45 18.48 0.74
C ALA A 158 -1.63 17.40 0.01
N MET A 159 -2.25 16.25 -0.25
CA MET A 159 -1.58 15.05 -0.73
C MET A 159 -1.71 14.94 -2.25
N SER A 160 -0.64 14.50 -2.89
CA SER A 160 -0.61 14.34 -4.34
C SER A 160 0.17 13.08 -4.72
N GLY A 161 -0.09 12.53 -5.89
CA GLY A 161 0.58 11.32 -6.34
C GLY A 161 -0.32 10.43 -7.18
N THR A 162 0.26 9.31 -7.59
CA THR A 162 -0.42 8.28 -8.38
C THR A 162 -0.17 6.96 -7.69
N LEU A 163 -1.24 6.33 -7.19
CA LEU A 163 -1.21 4.97 -6.67
C LEU A 163 -2.14 4.13 -7.55
N SER A 164 -1.64 3.00 -8.02
CA SER A 164 -2.41 2.10 -8.88
C SER A 164 -2.05 0.66 -8.55
N ALA A 165 -2.98 -0.25 -8.79
CA ALA A 165 -2.78 -1.67 -8.57
C ALA A 165 -3.54 -2.50 -9.59
N VAL A 166 -2.96 -3.64 -9.98
CA VAL A 166 -3.73 -4.75 -10.54
C VAL A 166 -4.12 -5.65 -9.38
N VAL A 167 -5.42 -5.87 -9.19
CA VAL A 167 -5.95 -6.83 -8.23
C VAL A 167 -6.39 -8.08 -8.98
N ALA A 168 -6.19 -9.24 -8.37
CA ALA A 168 -6.49 -10.53 -8.98
C ALA A 168 -7.14 -11.46 -7.97
N ARG A 169 -8.15 -12.21 -8.43
CA ARG A 169 -8.74 -13.32 -7.71
C ARG A 169 -8.33 -14.62 -8.37
N TRP A 170 -7.89 -15.59 -7.58
CA TRP A 170 -7.46 -16.89 -8.07
C TRP A 170 -8.61 -17.89 -8.05
N ALA A 171 -8.64 -18.83 -9.01
CA ALA A 171 -9.64 -19.88 -9.00
C ALA A 171 -9.42 -20.80 -7.78
N PRO A 172 -10.49 -21.38 -7.21
CA PRO A 172 -10.35 -22.31 -6.08
C PRO A 172 -9.35 -23.43 -6.37
N GLY A 173 -8.43 -23.68 -5.43
CA GLY A 173 -7.39 -24.72 -5.56
C GLY A 173 -6.21 -24.37 -6.47
N SER A 174 -6.17 -23.15 -7.03
CA SER A 174 -5.01 -22.65 -7.75
C SER A 174 -3.83 -22.40 -6.81
N ASP A 175 -2.61 -22.45 -7.33
CA ASP A 175 -1.41 -21.96 -6.63
C ASP A 175 -1.03 -20.58 -7.21
N PRO A 176 -1.35 -19.47 -6.52
CA PRO A 176 -1.02 -18.11 -6.97
C PRO A 176 0.46 -17.93 -7.28
N ARG A 177 1.35 -18.60 -6.52
CA ARG A 177 2.79 -18.52 -6.71
C ARG A 177 3.17 -19.08 -8.08
N ARG A 178 2.76 -20.31 -8.38
CA ARG A 178 3.02 -20.94 -9.70
C ARG A 178 2.41 -20.16 -10.85
N ALA A 179 1.19 -19.65 -10.66
CA ALA A 179 0.51 -18.85 -11.67
C ALA A 179 1.30 -17.57 -12.01
N LEU A 180 1.75 -16.83 -11.00
CA LEU A 180 2.57 -15.63 -11.15
C LEU A 180 3.96 -15.94 -11.73
N GLU A 181 4.61 -17.03 -11.30
CA GLU A 181 5.88 -17.51 -11.87
C GLU A 181 5.75 -17.77 -13.38
N SER A 182 4.65 -18.38 -13.83
CA SER A 182 4.43 -18.73 -15.24
C SER A 182 4.30 -17.53 -16.19
N ILE A 183 3.96 -16.36 -15.65
CA ILE A 183 3.82 -15.11 -16.42
C ILE A 183 4.96 -14.12 -16.16
N ALA A 184 5.80 -14.35 -15.14
CA ALA A 184 6.84 -13.43 -14.69
C ALA A 184 7.82 -13.02 -15.80
N GLY A 185 8.21 -13.95 -16.69
CA GLY A 185 9.11 -13.64 -17.81
C GLY A 185 8.51 -12.70 -18.88
N ARG A 186 7.18 -12.53 -18.89
CA ARG A 186 6.45 -11.62 -19.79
C ARG A 186 6.04 -10.31 -19.12
N ASP A 187 6.09 -10.25 -17.79
CA ASP A 187 5.81 -9.06 -17.01
C ASP A 187 7.02 -8.11 -17.00
N ARG A 188 6.95 -7.03 -17.78
CA ARG A 188 8.01 -6.01 -17.83
C ARG A 188 8.15 -5.20 -16.54
N SER A 189 7.13 -5.18 -15.68
CA SER A 189 7.17 -4.46 -14.40
C SER A 189 7.95 -5.21 -13.32
N GLY A 190 8.05 -6.54 -13.44
CA GLY A 190 8.65 -7.41 -12.44
C GLY A 190 7.80 -7.62 -11.19
N LEU A 191 6.56 -7.11 -11.13
CA LEU A 191 5.68 -7.26 -9.97
C LEU A 191 5.20 -8.71 -9.80
N CYS A 192 4.95 -9.44 -10.88
CA CYS A 192 4.61 -10.86 -10.82
C CYS A 192 5.77 -11.68 -10.25
N ALA A 193 7.00 -11.40 -10.70
CA ALA A 193 8.20 -12.05 -10.17
C ALA A 193 8.42 -11.73 -8.69
N ALA A 194 8.22 -10.47 -8.29
CA ALA A 194 8.38 -10.03 -6.92
C ALA A 194 7.38 -10.72 -5.97
N GLU A 195 6.13 -10.87 -6.39
CA GLU A 195 5.10 -11.52 -5.57
C GLU A 195 5.29 -13.03 -5.50
N ALA A 196 5.65 -13.68 -6.62
CA ALA A 196 6.02 -15.08 -6.63
C ALA A 196 7.18 -15.37 -5.65
N ALA A 197 8.25 -14.57 -5.70
CA ALA A 197 9.38 -14.72 -4.79
C ALA A 197 8.98 -14.55 -3.32
N ARG A 198 8.07 -13.60 -3.02
CA ARG A 198 7.54 -13.39 -1.66
C ARG A 198 6.75 -14.60 -1.15
N LEU A 199 6.01 -15.27 -2.03
CA LEU A 199 5.25 -16.47 -1.68
C LEU A 199 6.16 -17.69 -1.46
N THR A 200 7.31 -17.75 -2.13
CA THR A 200 8.33 -18.79 -1.92
C THR A 200 9.05 -18.63 -0.57
N ASP A 201 9.42 -17.40 -0.21
CA ASP A 201 10.12 -17.08 1.04
C ASP A 201 9.37 -15.96 1.78
N PRO A 202 8.32 -16.32 2.55
CA PRO A 202 7.57 -15.34 3.32
C PRO A 202 8.49 -14.67 4.34
N PRO A 203 8.51 -13.32 4.42
CA PRO A 203 9.38 -12.64 5.37
C PRO A 203 9.07 -13.08 6.79
N ALA A 204 10.08 -13.55 7.51
CA ALA A 204 9.95 -13.90 8.92
C ALA A 204 9.58 -12.65 9.74
N PRO A 205 8.64 -12.75 10.69
CA PRO A 205 8.42 -11.68 11.65
C PRO A 205 9.73 -11.40 12.41
N PRO A 206 10.02 -10.14 12.77
CA PRO A 206 11.20 -9.85 13.58
C PRO A 206 11.17 -10.67 14.86
N ALA A 207 12.30 -11.32 15.18
CA ALA A 207 12.47 -11.99 16.46
C ALA A 207 12.29 -10.96 17.58
N VAL A 208 11.42 -11.29 18.53
CA VAL A 208 11.06 -10.45 19.68
C VAL A 208 12.20 -10.40 20.68
#